data_AF-A0A171DQI5-F1
#
_entry.id   AF-A0A171DQI5-F1
#
_cell.length_a   1.000
_cell.length_b   1.000
_cell.length_c   1.000
_cell.angle_alpha   90.00
_cell.angle_beta   90.00
_cell.angle_gamma   90.00
#
_symmetry.space_group_name_H-M   'P 1'
#
loop_
_entity.id
_entity.type
_entity.pdbx_description
1 polymer ?
#
loop_
_entity_poly.entity_id
_entity_poly.type
_entity_poly.pdbx_seq_one_letter_code
_entity_poly.pdbx_strand_id
1 'polypeptide(L)'
;MDDRTPFFEGPFDSDEAADAIAELEESEDVAVVMTELLEEFVRDYADYAEEGQVEAALAVACLVAARISGIAPDEAAHHWLDRNPFTVSDDLRRLAAAAFNLATRPDDNHLSEVRTAEWPQFLEHLEPYRKALHGEPQEPAALFTPDFARQGER
;
A
#
# COMPACT_ATOMS: atom_id res chain seq x y z
N MET A 1 -4.35 -14.95 29.48
CA MET A 1 -4.81 -14.96 28.09
C MET A 1 -4.77 -13.51 27.66
N ASP A 2 -3.61 -13.08 27.15
CA ASP A 2 -3.44 -11.75 26.59
C ASP A 2 -3.78 -11.92 25.10
N ASP A 3 -5.06 -11.78 24.78
CA ASP A 3 -5.62 -11.91 23.42
C ASP A 3 -5.47 -10.55 22.71
N ARG A 4 -4.25 -10.01 22.74
CA ARG A 4 -3.84 -8.94 21.85
C ARG A 4 -3.38 -9.62 20.58
N THR A 5 -4.31 -9.89 19.68
CA THR A 5 -3.99 -10.02 18.26
C THR A 5 -3.00 -8.89 17.95
N PRO A 6 -1.78 -9.18 17.46
CA PRO A 6 -0.94 -8.09 16.99
C PRO A 6 -1.78 -7.34 15.97
N PHE A 7 -2.04 -6.06 16.24
CA PHE A 7 -2.64 -5.16 15.26
C PHE A 7 -1.62 -5.07 14.14
N PHE A 8 -1.73 -6.00 13.20
CA PHE A 8 -1.02 -5.91 11.95
C PHE A 8 -1.76 -4.85 11.15
N GLU A 9 -1.34 -3.60 11.28
CA GLU A 9 -1.84 -2.48 10.50
C GLU A 9 -1.14 -2.51 9.14
N GLY A 10 -1.84 -3.03 8.14
CA GLY A 10 -1.40 -3.05 6.75
C GLY A 10 -1.32 -1.64 6.15
N PRO A 11 -0.86 -1.52 4.90
CA PRO A 11 -0.66 -0.22 4.23
C PRO A 11 -1.97 0.55 3.94
N PHE A 12 -3.13 -0.01 4.30
CA PHE A 12 -4.45 0.57 4.04
C PHE A 12 -5.26 0.82 5.32
N ASP A 13 -4.68 0.53 6.49
CA ASP A 13 -5.42 0.52 7.76
C ASP A 13 -5.33 1.84 8.54
N SER A 14 -4.47 2.78 8.13
CA SER A 14 -4.37 4.09 8.78
C SER A 14 -5.40 5.09 8.25
N ASP A 15 -5.75 6.07 9.09
CA ASP A 15 -6.69 7.12 8.74
C ASP A 15 -6.16 7.95 7.56
N GLU A 16 -4.86 8.26 7.54
CA GLU A 16 -4.21 9.00 6.45
C GLU A 16 -4.19 8.20 5.13
N ALA A 17 -4.03 6.88 5.18
CA ALA A 17 -4.17 6.02 4.00
C ALA A 17 -5.62 6.04 3.49
N ALA A 18 -6.60 5.95 4.38
CA ALA A 18 -8.01 5.97 4.03
C ALA A 18 -8.44 7.31 3.41
N ASP A 19 -7.98 8.43 3.98
CA ASP A 19 -8.25 9.78 3.46
C ASP A 19 -7.66 9.97 2.07
N ALA A 20 -6.40 9.58 1.85
CA ALA A 20 -5.76 9.67 0.54
C ALA A 20 -6.50 8.82 -0.51
N ILE A 21 -6.98 7.64 -0.14
CA ILE A 21 -7.73 6.74 -1.03
C ILE A 21 -9.11 7.30 -1.35
N ALA A 22 -9.79 7.90 -0.37
CA ALA A 22 -11.08 8.56 -0.59
C ALA A 22 -10.95 9.73 -1.56
N GLU A 23 -9.89 10.54 -1.43
CA GLU A 23 -9.61 11.64 -2.36
C GLU A 23 -9.41 11.13 -3.80
N LEU A 24 -8.76 9.98 -3.98
CA LEU A 24 -8.63 9.35 -5.30
C LEU A 24 -9.99 8.92 -5.88
N GLU A 25 -10.92 8.40 -5.06
CA GLU A 25 -12.26 8.00 -5.53
C GLU A 25 -13.11 9.18 -6.04
N GLU A 26 -12.85 10.38 -5.52
CA GLU A 26 -13.55 11.61 -5.93
C GLU A 26 -12.99 12.21 -7.23
N SER A 27 -11.84 11.73 -7.70
CA SER A 27 -11.16 12.25 -8.89
C SER A 27 -11.69 11.67 -10.20
N GLU A 28 -11.78 12.53 -11.22
CA GLU A 28 -12.07 12.10 -12.60
C GLU A 28 -10.87 11.40 -13.28
N ASP A 29 -9.64 11.71 -12.84
CA ASP A 29 -8.40 11.11 -13.35
C ASP A 29 -7.50 10.66 -12.20
N VAL A 30 -7.81 9.46 -11.69
CA VAL A 30 -7.09 8.77 -10.62
C VAL A 30 -5.59 8.69 -10.90
N ALA A 31 -5.17 8.39 -12.14
CA ALA A 31 -3.77 8.18 -12.45
C ALA A 31 -2.96 9.48 -12.35
N VAL A 32 -3.56 10.60 -12.74
CA VAL A 32 -2.95 11.93 -12.59
C VAL A 32 -2.79 12.29 -11.11
N VAL A 33 -3.83 12.12 -10.30
CA VAL A 33 -3.76 12.45 -8.86
C VAL A 33 -2.75 11.56 -8.13
N MET A 34 -2.72 10.25 -8.44
CA MET A 34 -1.67 9.36 -7.92
C MET A 34 -0.26 9.83 -8.31
N THR A 35 -0.09 10.29 -9.55
CA THR A 35 1.20 10.78 -10.03
C THR A 35 1.64 12.02 -9.25
N GLU A 36 0.75 12.99 -9.09
CA GLU A 36 1.01 14.24 -8.37
C GLU A 36 1.36 13.98 -6.90
N LEU A 37 0.59 13.14 -6.21
CA LEU A 37 0.82 12.77 -4.82
C LEU A 37 2.19 12.09 -4.62
N LEU A 38 2.50 11.10 -5.46
CA LEU A 38 3.77 10.37 -5.37
C LEU A 38 4.96 11.25 -5.76
N GLU A 39 4.80 12.16 -6.72
CA GLU A 39 5.82 13.13 -7.10
C GLU A 39 6.10 14.12 -5.97
N GLU A 40 5.06 14.67 -5.35
CA GLU A 40 5.18 15.53 -4.16
C GLU A 40 5.91 14.80 -3.04
N PHE A 41 5.49 13.56 -2.74
CA PHE A 41 6.10 12.77 -1.68
C PHE A 41 7.60 12.56 -1.90
N VAL A 42 8.00 12.11 -3.10
CA VAL A 42 9.40 11.85 -3.45
C VAL A 42 10.24 13.12 -3.46
N ARG A 43 9.66 14.26 -3.86
CA ARG A 43 10.37 15.53 -3.95
C ARG A 43 10.57 16.17 -2.59
N ASP A 44 9.54 16.19 -1.75
CA ASP A 44 9.48 17.06 -0.58
C ASP A 44 9.87 16.35 0.72
N TYR A 45 9.86 15.01 0.74
CA TYR A 45 10.14 14.21 1.94
C TYR A 45 11.33 13.25 1.78
N ALA A 46 12.25 13.57 0.87
CA ALA A 46 13.43 12.75 0.61
C ALA A 46 14.39 12.62 1.80
N ASP A 47 14.40 13.62 2.70
CA ASP A 47 15.29 13.68 3.87
C ASP A 47 14.66 13.12 5.14
N TYR A 48 13.36 13.34 5.34
CA TYR A 48 12.57 12.79 6.44
C TYR A 48 11.07 12.94 6.13
N ALA A 49 10.31 11.89 6.37
CA ALA A 49 8.85 11.89 6.22
C ALA A 49 8.16 11.62 7.56
N GLU A 50 7.15 12.42 7.89
CA GLU A 50 6.27 12.16 9.03
C GLU A 50 5.32 10.98 8.69
N GLU A 51 4.75 10.35 9.73
CA GLU A 51 4.00 9.10 9.63
C GLU A 51 2.89 9.14 8.58
N GLY A 52 1.98 10.12 8.68
CA GLY A 52 0.83 10.23 7.79
C GLY A 52 1.19 10.35 6.30
N GLN A 53 2.27 11.06 5.97
CA GLN A 53 2.76 11.21 4.60
C GLN A 53 3.32 9.88 4.07
N VAL A 54 4.03 9.14 4.92
CA VAL A 54 4.54 7.81 4.57
C VAL A 54 3.40 6.87 4.29
N GLU A 55 2.39 6.84 5.18
CA GLU A 55 1.25 5.95 5.07
C GLU A 55 0.43 6.21 3.81
N ALA A 56 0.08 7.48 3.56
CA ALA A 56 -0.65 7.87 2.35
C ALA A 56 0.13 7.49 1.07
N ALA A 57 1.42 7.86 0.98
CA ALA A 57 2.24 7.55 -0.19
C ALA A 57 2.44 6.04 -0.39
N LEU A 58 2.59 5.29 0.71
CA LEU A 58 2.77 3.85 0.69
C LEU A 58 1.49 3.13 0.24
N ALA A 59 0.32 3.55 0.72
CA ALA A 59 -0.98 3.02 0.29
C ALA A 59 -1.16 3.18 -1.23
N VAL A 60 -0.89 4.38 -1.74
CA VAL A 60 -0.97 4.70 -3.18
C VAL A 60 0.03 3.87 -3.99
N ALA A 61 1.27 3.74 -3.53
CA ALA A 61 2.27 2.91 -4.18
C ALA A 61 1.86 1.43 -4.21
N CYS A 62 1.23 0.92 -3.16
CA CYS A 62 0.70 -0.44 -3.09
C CYS A 62 -0.47 -0.67 -4.06
N LEU A 63 -1.37 0.30 -4.25
CA LEU A 63 -2.42 0.23 -5.28
C LEU A 63 -1.84 0.14 -6.69
N VAL A 64 -0.82 0.96 -6.99
CA VAL A 64 -0.12 0.90 -8.29
C VAL A 64 0.54 -0.46 -8.48
N ALA A 65 1.22 -0.97 -7.44
CA ALA A 65 1.85 -2.29 -7.47
C ALA A 65 0.83 -3.41 -7.73
N ALA A 66 -0.29 -3.40 -7.01
CA ALA A 66 -1.38 -4.35 -7.16
C ALA A 66 -2.00 -4.31 -8.55
N ARG A 67 -2.14 -3.10 -9.13
CA ARG A 67 -2.63 -2.92 -10.50
C ARG A 67 -1.67 -3.51 -11.53
N ILE A 68 -0.36 -3.39 -11.32
CA ILE A 68 0.67 -3.96 -12.21
C ILE A 68 0.62 -5.50 -12.18
N SER A 69 0.55 -6.09 -10.99
CA SER A 69 0.59 -7.55 -10.83
C SER A 69 -0.73 -8.24 -11.10
N GLY A 70 -1.84 -7.53 -10.94
CA GLY A 70 -3.17 -8.15 -10.81
C GLY A 70 -3.34 -8.91 -9.49
N ILE A 71 -2.44 -8.69 -8.52
CA ILE A 71 -2.44 -9.34 -7.21
C ILE A 71 -2.58 -8.26 -6.14
N ALA A 72 -3.67 -8.33 -5.37
CA ALA A 72 -3.95 -7.47 -4.23
C ALA A 72 -4.03 -8.34 -2.96
N PRO A 73 -2.93 -8.47 -2.20
CA PRO A 73 -2.91 -9.18 -0.92
C PRO A 73 -3.94 -8.65 0.09
N ASP A 74 -4.18 -7.34 0.07
CA ASP A 74 -5.12 -6.67 0.97
C ASP A 74 -6.52 -6.59 0.33
N GLU A 75 -7.55 -6.96 1.10
CA GLU A 75 -8.95 -6.93 0.64
C GLU A 75 -9.40 -5.50 0.28
N ALA A 76 -8.96 -4.50 1.04
CA ALA A 76 -9.22 -3.09 0.76
C ALA A 76 -8.70 -2.68 -0.63
N ALA A 77 -7.47 -3.06 -0.96
CA ALA A 77 -6.89 -2.81 -2.27
C ALA A 77 -7.68 -3.49 -3.38
N HIS A 78 -8.09 -4.75 -3.18
CA HIS A 78 -8.88 -5.49 -4.16
C HIS A 78 -10.21 -4.79 -4.49
N HIS A 79 -11.00 -4.46 -3.46
CA HIS A 79 -12.29 -3.78 -3.64
C HIS A 79 -12.17 -2.39 -4.25
N TRP A 80 -11.08 -1.67 -3.95
CA TRP A 80 -10.84 -0.37 -4.53
C TRP A 80 -10.47 -0.47 -6.02
N LEU A 81 -9.59 -1.41 -6.39
CA LEU A 81 -9.13 -1.61 -7.77
C LEU A 81 -10.24 -2.09 -8.71
N ASP A 82 -11.19 -2.86 -8.20
CA ASP A 82 -12.36 -3.33 -8.96
C ASP A 82 -13.30 -2.18 -9.33
N ARG A 83 -13.42 -1.16 -8.46
CA ARG A 83 -14.29 0.00 -8.66
C ARG A 83 -13.63 1.12 -9.46
N ASN A 84 -12.31 1.22 -9.39
CA ASN A 84 -11.54 2.35 -9.92
C ASN A 84 -10.56 1.91 -11.00
N PRO A 85 -10.99 1.80 -12.27
CA PRO A 85 -10.11 1.41 -13.35
C PRO A 85 -9.17 2.56 -13.75
N PHE A 86 -7.87 2.33 -13.62
CA PHE A 86 -6.84 3.22 -14.16
C PHE A 86 -5.76 2.44 -14.91
N THR A 87 -4.95 3.15 -15.69
CA THR A 87 -3.81 2.59 -16.43
C THR A 87 -2.52 3.07 -15.79
N VAL A 88 -1.60 2.15 -15.53
CA VAL A 88 -0.28 2.47 -14.97
C VAL A 88 0.65 2.88 -16.10
N SER A 89 1.02 4.17 -16.15
CA SER A 89 2.05 4.67 -17.04
C SER A 89 3.45 4.31 -16.53
N ASP A 90 4.47 4.40 -17.39
CA ASP A 90 5.86 4.18 -16.99
C ASP A 90 6.32 5.18 -15.91
N ASP A 91 5.87 6.42 -16.00
CA ASP A 91 6.17 7.46 -15.01
C ASP A 91 5.50 7.17 -13.66
N LEU A 92 4.22 6.79 -13.67
CA LEU A 92 3.50 6.43 -12.44
C LEU A 92 4.15 5.21 -11.77
N ARG A 93 4.54 4.20 -12.55
CA ARG A 93 5.29 3.05 -12.03
C ARG A 93 6.62 3.47 -11.40
N ARG A 94 7.38 4.33 -12.08
CA ARG A 94 8.69 4.82 -11.59
C ARG A 94 8.52 5.60 -10.29
N LEU A 95 7.53 6.49 -10.21
CA LEU A 95 7.24 7.27 -9.01
C LEU A 95 6.77 6.37 -7.86
N ALA A 96 5.88 5.41 -8.11
CA ALA A 96 5.43 4.46 -7.09
C ALA A 96 6.61 3.64 -6.53
N ALA A 97 7.52 3.17 -7.40
CA ALA A 97 8.72 2.48 -6.95
C ALA A 97 9.64 3.40 -6.12
N ALA A 98 9.81 4.67 -6.50
CA ALA A 98 10.63 5.61 -5.76
C ALA A 98 10.03 5.94 -4.38
N ALA A 99 8.73 6.22 -4.34
CA ALA A 99 7.98 6.51 -3.13
C ALA A 99 7.98 5.31 -2.17
N PHE A 100 7.70 4.10 -2.68
CA PHE A 100 7.78 2.87 -1.89
C PHE A 100 9.16 2.72 -1.25
N ASN A 101 10.22 2.85 -2.04
CA ASN A 101 11.58 2.71 -1.53
C ASN A 101 11.93 3.79 -0.49
N LEU A 102 11.41 5.00 -0.62
CA LEU A 102 11.60 6.07 0.37
C LEU A 102 10.82 5.77 1.66
N ALA A 103 9.54 5.41 1.54
CA ALA A 103 8.65 5.06 2.63
C ALA A 103 9.13 3.84 3.45
N THR A 104 9.81 2.89 2.82
CA THR A 104 10.29 1.67 3.50
C THR A 104 11.76 1.75 3.94
N ARG A 105 12.44 2.90 3.83
CA ARG A 105 13.80 3.03 4.35
C ARG A 105 13.80 3.00 5.88
N PRO A 106 14.70 2.21 6.50
CA PRO A 106 14.86 2.26 7.94
C PRO A 106 15.43 3.62 8.36
N ASP A 107 14.97 4.16 9.49
CA ASP A 107 15.48 5.36 10.16
C ASP A 107 15.34 6.69 9.37
N ASP A 108 14.68 6.67 8.20
CA ASP A 108 14.46 7.85 7.35
C ASP A 108 13.02 8.39 7.46
N ASN A 109 12.18 7.78 8.30
CA ASN A 109 10.81 8.23 8.50
C ASN A 109 10.22 7.83 9.86
N HIS A 110 9.24 8.62 10.29
CA HIS A 110 8.61 8.46 11.60
C HIS A 110 7.86 7.12 11.74
N LEU A 111 7.25 6.61 10.66
CA LEU A 111 6.52 5.34 10.68
C LEU A 111 7.44 4.18 11.11
N SER A 112 8.68 4.14 10.61
CA SER A 112 9.66 3.13 11.00
C SER A 112 10.13 3.26 12.47
N GLU A 113 10.18 4.48 12.99
CA GLU A 113 10.53 4.77 14.38
C GLU A 113 9.43 4.33 15.35
N VAL A 114 8.16 4.60 15.02
CA VAL A 114 7.03 4.26 15.89
C VAL A 114 6.69 2.77 15.81
N ARG A 115 6.95 2.11 14.66
CA ARG A 115 6.73 0.67 14.43
C ARG A 115 8.00 -0.16 14.50
N THR A 116 9.05 0.28 15.19
CA THR A 116 10.37 -0.40 15.16
C THR A 116 10.31 -1.90 15.50
N ALA A 117 9.42 -2.34 16.39
CA ALA A 117 9.30 -3.74 16.78
C ALA A 117 8.60 -4.61 15.73
N GLU A 118 7.61 -4.06 15.04
CA GLU A 118 6.78 -4.69 14.01
C GLU A 118 7.27 -4.45 12.58
N TRP A 119 8.26 -3.56 12.41
CA TRP A 119 8.78 -3.14 11.12
C TRP A 119 9.20 -4.32 10.22
N PRO A 120 9.91 -5.36 10.71
CA PRO A 120 10.25 -6.50 9.87
C PRO A 120 9.03 -7.23 9.32
N GLN A 121 7.99 -7.44 10.14
CA GLN A 121 6.76 -8.11 9.72
C GLN A 121 5.96 -7.25 8.75
N PHE A 122 5.95 -5.93 8.96
CA PHE A 122 5.34 -4.99 8.04
C PHE A 122 6.02 -5.03 6.67
N LEU A 123 7.36 -5.00 6.62
CA LEU A 123 8.11 -5.13 5.36
C LEU A 123 7.88 -6.48 4.66
N GLU A 124 7.77 -7.58 5.42
CA GLU A 124 7.44 -8.90 4.87
C GLU A 124 6.07 -8.92 4.18
N HIS A 125 5.07 -8.25 4.76
CA HIS A 125 3.74 -8.11 4.15
C HIS A 125 3.74 -7.26 2.88
N LEU A 126 4.62 -6.25 2.81
CA LEU A 126 4.74 -5.37 1.64
C LEU A 126 5.55 -6.00 0.49
N GLU A 127 6.23 -7.12 0.74
CA GLU A 127 7.12 -7.77 -0.22
C GLU A 127 6.45 -8.10 -1.58
N PRO A 128 5.19 -8.56 -1.66
CA PRO A 128 4.50 -8.71 -2.93
C PRO A 128 4.45 -7.40 -3.72
N TYR A 129 4.10 -6.28 -3.08
CA TYR A 129 4.04 -4.97 -3.74
C TYR A 129 5.41 -4.52 -4.23
N ARG A 130 6.45 -4.69 -3.41
CA ARG A 130 7.85 -4.42 -3.80
C ARG A 130 8.22 -5.16 -5.08
N LYS A 131 7.97 -6.48 -5.12
CA LYS A 131 8.26 -7.31 -6.30
C LYS A 131 7.54 -6.80 -7.54
N ALA A 132 6.29 -6.37 -7.42
CA ALA A 132 5.50 -5.85 -8.54
C ALA A 132 6.15 -4.60 -9.16
N LEU A 133 6.48 -3.63 -8.31
CA LEU A 133 7.07 -2.35 -8.73
C LEU A 133 8.40 -2.59 -9.47
N HIS A 134 9.22 -3.50 -8.95
CA HIS A 134 10.53 -3.84 -9.51
C HIS A 134 10.49 -4.88 -10.64
N GLY A 135 9.31 -5.39 -11.01
CA GLY A 135 9.16 -6.36 -12.10
C GLY A 135 9.74 -7.74 -11.79
N GLU A 136 9.85 -8.07 -10.51
CA GLU A 136 10.28 -9.38 -10.05
C GLU A 136 9.14 -10.40 -10.17
N PRO A 137 9.45 -11.69 -10.44
CA PRO A 137 8.44 -12.73 -10.47
C PRO A 137 7.69 -12.81 -9.13
N GLN A 138 6.36 -12.75 -9.19
CA GLN A 138 5.50 -13.00 -8.03
C GLN A 138 4.97 -14.43 -8.07
N GLU A 139 4.95 -15.08 -6.91
CA GLU A 139 4.09 -16.24 -6.76
C GLU A 139 2.63 -15.76 -6.83
N PRO A 140 1.74 -16.45 -7.57
CA PRO A 140 0.34 -16.07 -7.61
C PRO A 140 -0.19 -16.05 -6.17
N ALA A 141 -0.90 -14.98 -5.80
CA ALA A 141 -1.59 -14.96 -4.52
C ALA A 141 -2.42 -16.23 -4.38
N ALA A 142 -2.33 -16.88 -3.22
CA ALA A 142 -3.23 -17.97 -2.90
C ALA A 142 -4.65 -17.46 -3.16
N LEU A 143 -5.42 -18.19 -3.98
CA LEU A 143 -6.81 -17.84 -4.26
C LEU A 143 -7.50 -17.56 -2.92
N PHE A 144 -7.95 -16.32 -2.71
CA PHE A 144 -8.77 -15.97 -1.57
C PHE A 144 -9.95 -16.94 -1.58
N THR A 145 -9.93 -17.89 -0.66
CA THR A 145 -11.00 -18.85 -0.46
C THR A 145 -11.73 -18.32 0.76
N PRO A 146 -12.85 -17.60 0.59
CA PRO A 146 -13.60 -17.15 1.75
C PRO A 146 -13.97 -18.39 2.55
N ASP A 147 -13.60 -18.42 3.84
CA ASP A 147 -13.95 -19.53 4.73
C ASP A 147 -15.45 -19.46 5.04
N PHE A 148 -16.26 -19.99 4.14
CA PHE A 148 -17.70 -20.12 4.32
C PHE A 148 -18.08 -21.21 5.36
N ALA A 149 -17.11 -21.90 5.99
CA ALA A 149 -17.40 -23.00 6.89
C ALA A 149 -17.92 -22.58 8.28
N ARG A 150 -18.05 -21.27 8.58
CA ARG A 150 -18.56 -20.77 9.87
C ARG A 150 -19.92 -20.05 9.83
N GLN A 151 -20.69 -20.14 8.75
CA GLN A 151 -22.08 -19.61 8.72
C GLN A 151 -23.16 -20.69 8.82
N GLY A 152 -22.94 -21.69 9.70
CA GLY A 152 -23.81 -22.86 9.81
C GLY A 152 -24.17 -23.28 11.23
N GLU A 153 -24.18 -22.39 12.23
CA GLU A 153 -24.73 -22.69 13.55
C GLU A 153 -25.48 -21.49 14.14
N ARG A 154 -26.73 -21.29 13.70
CA ARG A 154 -27.82 -20.74 14.54
C ARG A 154 -29.15 -21.36 14.15
#